data_AF-A0A7Y4YIE4-F1
#
_entry.id   AF-A0A7Y4YIE4-F1
#
_cell.length_a   1.000
_cell.length_b   1.000
_cell.length_c   1.000
_cell.angle_alpha   90.00
_cell.angle_beta   90.00
_cell.angle_gamma   90.00
#
_symmetry.space_group_name_H-M   'P 1'
#
loop_
_entity.id
_entity.type
_entity.pdbx_description
1 polymer ?
#
loop_
_entity_poly.entity_id
_entity_poly.type
_entity_poly.pdbx_seq_one_letter_code
_entity_poly.pdbx_strand_id
1 'polypeptide(L)'
;MDQTVRVFDEGWRMRVADDELGDSWAYEVIADLNGNGGRYLEILALWFGRFPVATKKQRCQLKARLESLSTSDHLGVVNELSWYQFMCDAGLQASPIPTTNTPRPDFRVMAPADFFVEVSTLNGSEAERNSLLVTGGVNLNHHATLRRLLVKAADEKDAQIAHAASEGKPCLLVLFDYTFWSGLATDCFHFLATGLLGGQRAFAQLPVALSAIAYVERRVLGGRIAISQRRSAIYYNPAAAYPLAPGSFDLLSQFRLDINEIKPKAQEDWIWL
;
A
#
# COMPACT_ATOMS: atom_id res chain seq x y z
N MET A 1 -14.28 31.79 8.93
CA MET A 1 -14.31 31.24 7.56
C MET A 1 -13.17 30.25 7.46
N ASP A 2 -13.49 28.96 7.47
CA ASP A 2 -12.48 27.90 7.44
C ASP A 2 -12.02 27.75 5.98
N GLN A 3 -10.78 28.16 5.69
CA GLN A 3 -10.19 27.96 4.37
C GLN A 3 -9.89 26.47 4.23
N THR A 4 -10.87 25.71 3.72
CA THR A 4 -10.66 24.32 3.29
C THR A 4 -9.46 24.28 2.35
N VAL A 5 -8.38 23.65 2.80
CA VAL A 5 -7.18 23.40 2.00
C VAL A 5 -7.62 22.54 0.81
N ARG A 6 -7.52 23.09 -0.41
CA ARG A 6 -7.79 22.37 -1.66
C ARG A 6 -6.50 21.73 -2.18
N VAL A 7 -6.63 20.58 -2.83
CA VAL A 7 -5.54 19.88 -3.54
C VAL A 7 -5.79 19.95 -5.04
N PHE A 8 -4.72 19.90 -5.84
CA PHE A 8 -4.76 19.98 -7.31
C PHE A 8 -5.48 21.23 -7.82
N ASP A 9 -5.25 22.35 -7.14
CA ASP A 9 -5.77 23.66 -7.54
C ASP A 9 -5.09 24.17 -8.83
N GLU A 10 -5.56 25.32 -9.33
CA GLU A 10 -5.00 25.94 -10.54
C GLU A 10 -3.49 26.22 -10.40
N GLY A 11 -3.02 26.53 -9.19
CA GLY A 11 -1.60 26.72 -8.92
C GLY A 11 -0.79 25.42 -9.09
N TRP A 12 -1.35 24.29 -8.68
CA TRP A 12 -0.75 22.98 -9.01
C TRP A 12 -0.75 22.74 -10.52
N ARG A 13 -1.88 22.94 -11.21
CA ARG A 13 -1.99 22.71 -12.66
C ARG A 13 -0.98 23.52 -13.47
N MET A 14 -0.78 24.80 -13.13
CA MET A 14 0.22 25.64 -13.78
C MET A 14 1.64 25.10 -13.56
N ARG A 15 2.01 24.70 -12.33
CA ARG A 15 3.33 24.09 -12.06
C ARG A 15 3.57 22.84 -12.90
N VAL A 16 2.56 21.98 -13.01
CA VAL A 16 2.65 20.73 -13.78
C VAL A 16 2.74 21.01 -15.29
N ALA A 17 2.11 22.08 -15.78
CA ALA A 17 2.18 22.47 -17.19
C ALA A 17 3.55 23.06 -17.59
N ASP A 18 4.23 23.71 -16.63
CA ASP A 18 5.53 24.36 -16.86
C ASP A 18 6.73 23.41 -16.67
N ASP A 19 6.55 22.28 -15.97
CA ASP A 19 7.61 21.31 -15.69
C ASP A 19 7.75 20.25 -16.80
N GLU A 20 8.98 19.83 -17.10
CA GLU A 20 9.24 18.64 -17.90
C GLU A 20 8.87 17.39 -17.07
N LEU A 21 7.67 16.87 -17.31
CA LEU A 21 7.10 15.82 -16.45
C LEU A 21 7.83 14.48 -16.51
N GLY A 22 8.63 14.19 -17.55
CA GLY A 22 9.42 12.96 -17.66
C GLY A 22 8.64 11.69 -17.29
N ASP A 23 9.19 10.91 -16.36
CA ASP A 23 8.57 9.68 -15.81
C ASP A 23 7.64 9.93 -14.60
N SER A 24 7.13 11.16 -14.44
CA SER A 24 6.20 11.51 -13.37
C SER A 24 4.82 10.92 -13.62
N TRP A 25 4.18 10.43 -12.55
CA TRP A 25 2.77 10.03 -12.56
C TRP A 25 1.83 11.11 -13.11
N ALA A 26 2.20 12.39 -12.96
CA ALA A 26 1.37 13.51 -13.38
C ALA A 26 1.24 13.62 -14.90
N TYR A 27 2.21 13.09 -15.66
CA TYR A 27 2.20 13.12 -17.13
C TYR A 27 0.93 12.46 -17.70
N GLU A 28 0.67 11.22 -17.31
CA GLU A 28 -0.51 10.47 -17.79
C GLU A 28 -1.83 11.11 -17.34
N VAL A 29 -1.84 11.66 -16.12
CA VAL A 29 -3.03 12.31 -15.54
C VAL A 29 -3.38 13.60 -16.27
N ILE A 30 -2.39 14.43 -16.60
CA ILE A 30 -2.63 15.66 -17.34
C ILE A 30 -2.97 15.38 -18.80
N ALA A 31 -2.33 14.39 -19.42
CA ALA A 31 -2.64 14.00 -20.80
C ALA A 31 -4.12 13.60 -20.99
N ASP A 32 -4.76 13.03 -19.96
CA ASP A 32 -6.18 12.67 -19.95
C ASP A 32 -6.98 13.41 -18.85
N LEU A 33 -6.69 14.70 -18.66
CA LEU A 33 -7.31 15.50 -17.58
C LEU A 33 -8.84 15.60 -17.71
N ASN A 34 -9.36 15.62 -18.94
CA ASN A 34 -10.81 15.66 -19.19
C ASN A 34 -11.47 14.27 -19.12
N GLY A 35 -10.70 13.20 -18.94
CA GLY A 35 -11.17 11.82 -18.87
C GLY A 35 -10.82 11.13 -17.55
N ASN A 36 -10.04 10.05 -17.62
CA ASN A 36 -9.68 9.24 -16.46
C ASN A 36 -8.72 9.97 -15.51
N GLY A 37 -7.83 10.82 -16.03
CA GLY A 37 -6.93 11.65 -15.22
C GLY A 37 -7.69 12.59 -14.29
N GLY A 38 -8.72 13.28 -14.81
CA GLY A 38 -9.59 14.14 -13.99
C GLY A 38 -10.31 13.37 -12.89
N ARG A 39 -10.90 12.21 -13.22
CA ARG A 39 -11.57 11.34 -12.24
C ARG A 39 -10.63 10.85 -11.14
N TYR A 40 -9.38 10.54 -11.48
CA TYR A 40 -8.36 10.15 -10.51
C TYR A 40 -8.08 11.27 -9.52
N LEU A 41 -7.88 12.50 -10.01
CA LEU A 41 -7.66 13.67 -9.14
C LEU A 41 -8.88 13.97 -8.26
N GLU A 42 -10.10 13.81 -8.77
CA GLU A 42 -11.34 13.98 -8.00
C GLU A 42 -11.45 12.98 -6.85
N ILE A 43 -11.13 11.71 -7.09
CA ILE A 43 -11.12 10.67 -6.04
C ILE A 43 -10.08 10.98 -4.97
N LEU A 44 -8.86 11.34 -5.39
CA LEU A 44 -7.82 11.72 -4.43
C LEU A 44 -8.20 12.97 -3.63
N ALA A 45 -8.83 13.96 -4.25
CA ALA A 45 -9.33 15.15 -3.56
C ALA A 45 -10.44 14.81 -2.55
N LEU A 46 -11.34 13.88 -2.89
CA LEU A 46 -12.37 13.38 -1.99
C LEU A 46 -11.77 12.66 -0.78
N TRP A 47 -10.85 11.73 -1.00
CA TRP A 47 -10.17 11.00 0.06
C TRP A 47 -9.33 11.89 0.94
N PHE A 48 -8.56 12.81 0.34
CA PHE A 48 -7.89 13.87 1.07
C PHE A 48 -8.90 14.60 1.95
N GLY A 49 -10.01 15.07 1.37
CA GLY A 49 -11.16 15.67 2.06
C GLY A 49 -11.56 14.96 3.35
N ARG A 50 -11.71 13.64 3.28
CA ARG A 50 -12.18 12.78 4.38
C ARG A 50 -11.09 12.34 5.36
N PHE A 51 -9.82 12.42 4.99
CA PHE A 51 -8.71 11.93 5.81
C PHE A 51 -8.58 12.75 7.11
N PRO A 52 -8.69 12.12 8.30
CA PRO A 52 -8.78 12.85 9.56
C PRO A 52 -7.39 13.26 10.07
N VAL A 53 -6.95 14.45 9.67
CA VAL A 53 -5.72 15.05 10.21
C VAL A 53 -6.01 15.91 11.44
N ALA A 54 -5.13 15.85 12.43
CA ALA A 54 -5.32 16.58 13.69
C ALA A 54 -4.99 18.08 13.57
N THR A 55 -4.12 18.46 12.62
CA THR A 55 -3.62 19.85 12.51
C THR A 55 -3.58 20.36 11.08
N LYS A 56 -3.70 21.67 10.90
CA LYS A 56 -3.50 22.35 9.61
C LYS A 56 -2.12 22.08 9.02
N LYS A 57 -1.08 21.98 9.85
CA LYS A 57 0.28 21.66 9.42
C LYS A 57 0.35 20.28 8.76
N GLN A 58 -0.22 19.26 9.40
CA GLN A 58 -0.32 17.91 8.84
C GLN A 58 -1.12 17.91 7.55
N ARG A 59 -2.23 18.65 7.49
CA ARG A 59 -3.02 18.81 6.27
C ARG A 59 -2.20 19.36 5.10
N CYS A 60 -1.39 20.38 5.35
CA CYS A 60 -0.52 20.99 4.36
C CYS A 60 0.60 20.04 3.91
N GLN A 61 1.20 19.28 4.83
CA GLN A 61 2.20 18.26 4.51
C GLN A 61 1.61 17.13 3.65
N LEU A 62 0.42 16.65 4.00
CA LEU A 62 -0.31 15.66 3.22
C LEU A 62 -0.62 16.20 1.81
N LYS A 63 -1.09 17.45 1.70
CA LYS A 63 -1.29 18.13 0.40
C LYS A 63 0.01 18.15 -0.41
N ALA A 64 1.12 18.58 0.19
CA ALA A 64 2.40 18.71 -0.51
C ALA A 64 2.91 17.36 -1.04
N ARG A 65 2.79 16.28 -0.25
CA ARG A 65 3.14 14.93 -0.70
C ARG A 65 2.21 14.45 -1.82
N LEU A 66 0.92 14.73 -1.71
CA LEU A 66 -0.09 14.32 -2.70
C LEU A 66 0.08 15.04 -4.03
N GLU A 67 0.51 16.29 -3.98
CA GLU A 67 0.82 17.13 -5.14
C GLU A 67 2.25 16.96 -5.67
N SER A 68 3.08 16.17 -5.00
CA SER A 68 4.48 15.98 -5.40
C SER A 68 4.58 15.37 -6.79
N LEU A 69 5.44 15.92 -7.64
CA LEU A 69 5.76 15.33 -8.95
C LEU A 69 6.66 14.09 -8.82
N SER A 70 7.24 13.87 -7.65
CA SER A 70 7.96 12.62 -7.33
C SER A 70 6.97 11.46 -7.23
N THR A 71 7.12 10.48 -8.11
CA THR A 71 6.29 9.28 -8.14
C THR A 71 6.34 8.50 -6.81
N SER A 72 7.49 8.43 -6.15
CA SER A 72 7.58 7.74 -4.85
C SER A 72 6.79 8.44 -3.76
N ASP A 73 6.85 9.78 -3.71
CA ASP A 73 6.17 10.57 -2.68
C ASP A 73 4.65 10.52 -2.88
N HIS A 74 4.21 10.71 -4.13
CA HIS A 74 2.81 10.63 -4.51
C HIS A 74 2.24 9.23 -4.24
N LEU A 75 2.93 8.17 -4.68
CA LEU A 75 2.48 6.80 -4.43
C LEU A 75 2.40 6.48 -2.93
N GLY A 76 3.38 6.94 -2.15
CA GLY A 76 3.39 6.72 -0.70
C GLY A 76 2.12 7.28 -0.04
N VAL A 77 1.76 8.52 -0.35
CA VAL A 77 0.54 9.12 0.23
C VAL A 77 -0.74 8.55 -0.37
N VAL A 78 -0.76 8.21 -1.65
CA VAL A 78 -1.93 7.55 -2.27
C VAL A 78 -2.17 6.17 -1.64
N ASN A 79 -1.11 5.43 -1.28
CA ASN A 79 -1.23 4.18 -0.55
C ASN A 79 -1.86 4.39 0.83
N GLU A 80 -1.35 5.35 1.61
CA GLU A 80 -1.93 5.72 2.91
C GLU A 80 -3.43 6.09 2.78
N LEU A 81 -3.78 6.96 1.83
CA LEU A 81 -5.18 7.37 1.59
C LEU A 81 -6.05 6.18 1.16
N SER A 82 -5.57 5.35 0.24
CA SER A 82 -6.32 4.20 -0.27
C SER A 82 -6.56 3.14 0.80
N TRP A 83 -5.55 2.87 1.64
CA TRP A 83 -5.69 1.93 2.74
C TRP A 83 -6.64 2.46 3.81
N TYR A 84 -6.56 3.75 4.12
CA TYR A 84 -7.50 4.39 5.04
C TYR A 84 -8.95 4.31 4.53
N GLN A 85 -9.18 4.62 3.25
CA GLN A 85 -10.50 4.49 2.64
C GLN A 85 -11.00 3.05 2.71
N PHE A 86 -10.16 2.08 2.35
CA PHE A 86 -10.48 0.66 2.47
C PHE A 86 -10.87 0.26 3.90
N MET A 87 -10.12 0.70 4.92
CA MET A 87 -10.45 0.44 6.32
C MET A 87 -11.81 1.03 6.71
N CYS A 88 -12.13 2.24 6.24
CA CYS A 88 -13.43 2.87 6.48
C CYS A 88 -14.58 2.07 5.84
N ASP A 89 -14.42 1.67 4.58
CA ASP A 89 -15.44 0.89 3.87
C ASP A 89 -15.61 -0.52 4.46
N ALA A 90 -14.55 -1.06 5.04
CA ALA A 90 -14.57 -2.30 5.82
C ALA A 90 -15.22 -2.15 7.21
N GLY A 91 -15.64 -0.94 7.60
CA GLY A 91 -16.25 -0.67 8.90
C GLY A 91 -15.26 -0.65 10.07
N LEU A 92 -13.96 -0.53 9.80
CA LEU A 92 -12.93 -0.44 10.83
C LEU A 92 -12.88 0.97 11.42
N GLN A 93 -12.72 1.06 12.74
CA GLN A 93 -12.48 2.34 13.40
C GLN A 93 -10.98 2.61 13.42
N ALA A 94 -10.49 3.32 12.41
CA ALA A 94 -9.07 3.63 12.24
C ALA A 94 -8.78 5.14 12.37
N SER A 95 -7.61 5.47 12.89
CA SER A 95 -7.09 6.84 12.96
C SER A 95 -5.63 6.88 12.50
N PRO A 96 -5.24 7.87 11.68
CA PRO A 96 -3.84 8.09 11.32
C PRO A 96 -3.05 8.54 12.55
N ILE A 97 -1.80 8.10 12.62
CA ILE A 97 -0.89 8.48 13.68
C ILE A 97 -0.09 9.69 13.19
N PRO A 98 -0.05 10.80 13.96
CA PRO A 98 0.79 11.94 13.65
C PRO A 98 2.26 11.56 13.41
N THR A 99 2.84 12.06 12.32
CA THR A 99 4.28 12.00 12.12
C THR A 99 4.99 12.76 13.25
N THR A 100 5.91 12.09 13.94
CA THR A 100 6.75 12.66 15.00
C THR A 100 8.23 12.44 14.68
N ASN A 101 9.13 12.95 15.51
CA ASN A 101 10.57 12.70 15.37
C ASN A 101 10.94 11.23 15.63
N THR A 102 10.05 10.46 16.27
CA THR A 102 10.19 9.01 16.46
C THR A 102 9.40 8.28 15.37
N PRO A 103 9.97 7.26 14.72
CA PRO A 103 9.23 6.40 13.80
C PRO A 103 8.01 5.79 14.49
N ARG A 104 6.86 5.86 13.83
CA ARG A 104 5.59 5.27 14.29
C ARG A 104 4.86 4.65 13.10
N PRO A 105 4.02 3.63 13.33
CA PRO A 105 3.10 3.13 12.33
C PRO A 105 2.23 4.26 11.74
N ASP A 106 1.76 4.09 10.51
CA ASP A 106 0.89 5.07 9.85
C ASP A 106 -0.50 5.17 10.49
N PHE A 107 -1.07 4.06 10.97
CA PHE A 107 -2.42 4.03 11.56
C PHE A 107 -2.51 3.20 12.84
N ARG A 108 -3.52 3.53 13.64
CA ARG A 108 -4.06 2.66 14.69
C ARG A 108 -5.49 2.31 14.34
N VAL A 109 -5.80 1.01 14.35
CA VAL A 109 -7.16 0.49 14.33
C VAL A 109 -7.58 0.24 15.77
N MET A 110 -8.77 0.70 16.14
CA MET A 110 -9.32 0.63 17.50
C MET A 110 -10.47 -0.39 17.60
N ALA A 111 -11.18 -0.66 16.50
CA ALA A 111 -12.26 -1.64 16.44
C ALA A 111 -12.33 -2.30 15.05
N PRO A 112 -12.71 -3.59 14.96
CA PRO A 112 -13.13 -4.47 16.07
C PRO A 112 -11.95 -5.04 16.89
N ALA A 113 -10.71 -4.82 16.46
CA ALA A 113 -9.50 -5.18 17.19
C ALA A 113 -8.57 -3.97 17.30
N ASP A 114 -7.77 -3.91 18.37
CA ASP A 114 -6.79 -2.83 18.59
C ASP A 114 -5.41 -3.26 18.07
N PHE A 115 -4.96 -2.66 16.97
CA PHE A 115 -3.67 -2.96 16.34
C PHE A 115 -3.13 -1.79 15.54
N PHE A 116 -1.85 -1.86 15.19
CA PHE A 116 -1.17 -0.87 14.36
C PHE A 116 -1.05 -1.34 12.91
N VAL A 117 -1.03 -0.37 12.00
CA VAL A 117 -0.84 -0.60 10.57
C VAL A 117 0.31 0.28 10.08
N GLU A 118 1.28 -0.35 9.43
CA GLU A 118 2.31 0.34 8.65
C GLU A 118 2.07 0.06 7.18
N VAL A 119 2.09 1.11 6.34
CA VAL A 119 1.92 1.01 4.90
C VAL A 119 3.28 1.16 4.21
N SER A 120 3.51 0.29 3.24
CA SER A 120 4.72 0.31 2.42
C SER A 120 4.42 -0.09 0.98
N THR A 121 5.39 0.22 0.12
CA THR A 121 5.33 -0.06 -1.31
C THR A 121 6.38 -1.12 -1.64
N LEU A 122 5.96 -2.19 -2.32
CA LEU A 122 6.87 -3.16 -2.90
C LEU A 122 7.47 -2.57 -4.18
N ASN A 123 8.70 -2.09 -4.06
CA ASN A 123 9.47 -1.58 -5.19
C ASN A 123 10.50 -2.62 -5.63
N GLY A 124 10.55 -2.91 -6.93
CA GLY A 124 11.68 -3.61 -7.54
C GLY A 124 13.00 -2.90 -7.20
N SER A 125 14.09 -3.67 -7.12
CA SER A 125 15.43 -3.11 -6.95
C SER A 125 15.79 -2.23 -8.15
N GLU A 126 16.70 -1.28 -7.91
CA GLU A 126 17.26 -0.44 -8.99
C GLU A 126 17.93 -1.31 -10.07
N ALA A 127 18.60 -2.40 -9.67
CA ALA A 127 19.19 -3.35 -10.62
C ALA A 127 18.13 -4.05 -11.50
N GLU A 128 17.01 -4.48 -10.93
CA GLU A 128 15.89 -5.05 -11.71
C GLU A 128 15.28 -4.00 -12.64
N ARG A 129 15.09 -2.75 -12.17
CA ARG A 129 14.58 -1.65 -13.00
C ARG A 129 15.53 -1.33 -14.16
N ASN A 130 16.82 -1.24 -13.88
CA ASN A 130 17.85 -0.95 -14.89
C ASN A 130 17.97 -2.10 -15.90
N SER A 131 17.91 -3.35 -15.44
CA SER A 131 17.88 -4.50 -16.36
C SER A 131 16.63 -4.46 -17.25
N LEU A 132 15.45 -4.13 -16.72
CA LEU A 132 14.25 -4.00 -17.54
C LEU A 132 14.42 -2.95 -18.65
N LEU A 133 15.00 -1.79 -18.32
CA LEU A 133 15.27 -0.72 -19.27
C LEU A 133 16.29 -1.12 -20.35
N VAL A 134 17.30 -1.93 -20.01
CA VAL A 134 18.38 -2.30 -20.93
C VAL A 134 18.04 -3.53 -21.79
N THR A 135 17.45 -4.56 -21.19
CA THR A 135 17.22 -5.86 -21.85
C THR A 135 15.77 -6.10 -22.26
N GLY A 136 14.85 -5.18 -21.95
CA GLY A 136 13.42 -5.31 -22.25
C GLY A 136 12.71 -6.40 -21.43
N GLY A 137 13.38 -6.96 -20.42
CA GLY A 137 12.86 -8.02 -19.57
C GLY A 137 13.83 -8.37 -18.44
N VAL A 138 13.29 -8.94 -17.36
CA VAL A 138 14.07 -9.43 -16.21
C VAL A 138 13.62 -10.86 -15.89
N ASN A 139 14.56 -11.81 -15.89
CA ASN A 139 14.29 -13.15 -15.36
C ASN A 139 14.27 -13.06 -13.82
N LEU A 140 13.08 -12.83 -13.27
CA LEU A 140 12.90 -12.74 -11.83
C LEU A 140 12.87 -14.14 -11.22
N ASN A 141 13.77 -14.39 -10.27
CA ASN A 141 13.57 -15.47 -9.32
C ASN A 141 12.53 -14.98 -8.30
N HIS A 142 11.25 -15.27 -8.56
CA HIS A 142 10.15 -14.78 -7.74
C HIS A 142 10.33 -15.08 -6.24
N HIS A 143 10.88 -16.23 -5.86
CA HIS A 143 11.16 -16.55 -4.46
C HIS A 143 12.26 -15.67 -3.85
N ALA A 144 13.39 -15.49 -4.55
CA ALA A 144 14.49 -14.67 -4.06
C ALA A 144 14.13 -13.19 -4.03
N THR A 145 13.45 -12.70 -5.08
CA THR A 145 12.92 -11.33 -5.16
C THR A 145 11.93 -11.09 -4.04
N LEU A 146 10.97 -12.00 -3.83
CA LEU A 146 10.00 -11.89 -2.74
C LEU A 146 10.68 -11.86 -1.37
N ARG A 147 11.59 -12.80 -1.09
CA ARG A 147 12.31 -12.85 0.20
C ARG A 147 13.05 -11.54 0.44
N ARG A 148 13.79 -11.05 -0.57
CA ARG A 148 14.51 -9.79 -0.49
C ARG A 148 13.56 -8.62 -0.23
N LEU A 149 12.44 -8.55 -0.94
CA LEU A 149 11.47 -7.47 -0.79
C LEU A 149 10.78 -7.48 0.57
N LEU A 150 10.40 -8.65 1.08
CA LEU A 150 9.77 -8.80 2.40
C LEU A 150 10.73 -8.47 3.53
N VAL A 151 11.96 -9.00 3.49
CA VAL A 151 12.99 -8.69 4.50
C VAL A 151 13.34 -7.21 4.44
N LYS A 152 13.59 -6.66 3.24
CA LYS A 152 13.87 -5.24 3.09
C LYS A 152 12.72 -4.36 3.61
N ALA A 153 11.47 -4.69 3.26
CA ALA A 153 10.32 -3.92 3.73
C ALA A 153 10.13 -4.02 5.24
N ALA A 154 10.43 -5.17 5.85
CA ALA A 154 10.40 -5.32 7.30
C ALA A 154 11.55 -4.56 7.98
N ASP A 155 12.78 -4.66 7.45
CA ASP A 155 13.98 -3.99 7.96
C ASP A 155 13.85 -2.46 7.88
N GLU A 156 13.37 -1.94 6.75
CA GLU A 156 13.11 -0.50 6.56
C GLU A 156 12.04 0.03 7.51
N LYS A 157 11.18 -0.85 8.04
CA LYS A 157 10.06 -0.52 8.93
C LYS A 157 10.23 -1.07 10.35
N ASP A 158 11.42 -1.57 10.70
CA ASP A 158 11.65 -2.27 11.97
C ASP A 158 11.31 -1.38 13.17
N ALA A 159 11.65 -0.09 13.12
CA ALA A 159 11.33 0.85 14.20
C ALA A 159 9.81 1.07 14.38
N GLN A 160 9.05 1.14 13.29
CA GLN A 160 7.59 1.26 13.33
C GLN A 160 6.96 -0.03 13.86
N ILE A 161 7.45 -1.19 13.43
CA ILE A 161 6.99 -2.49 13.91
C ILE A 161 7.32 -2.66 15.41
N ALA A 162 8.52 -2.25 15.83
CA ALA A 162 8.95 -2.29 17.22
C ALA A 162 8.13 -1.36 18.12
N HIS A 163 7.64 -0.23 17.59
CA HIS A 163 6.73 0.65 18.33
C HIS A 163 5.46 -0.09 18.74
N ALA A 164 4.82 -0.83 17.83
CA ALA A 164 3.64 -1.63 18.15
C ALA A 164 3.90 -2.67 19.25
N ALA A 165 5.07 -3.32 19.21
CA ALA A 165 5.48 -4.25 20.24
C ALA A 165 5.73 -3.59 21.61
N SER A 166 6.28 -2.37 21.63
CA SER A 166 6.46 -1.60 22.88
C SER A 166 5.13 -1.21 23.53
N GLU A 167 4.07 -1.08 22.73
CA GLU A 167 2.70 -0.84 23.17
C GLU A 167 1.93 -2.14 23.49
N GLY A 168 2.56 -3.31 23.30
CA GLY A 168 1.95 -4.60 23.56
C GLY A 168 0.86 -5.00 22.55
N LYS A 169 0.95 -4.56 21.29
CA LYS A 169 -0.12 -4.70 20.30
C LYS A 169 0.33 -5.35 18.99
N PRO A 170 -0.61 -5.96 18.25
CA PRO A 170 -0.31 -6.48 16.93
C PRO A 170 0.10 -5.38 15.94
N CYS A 171 0.96 -5.73 14.99
CA CYS A 171 1.36 -4.88 13.88
C CYS A 171 1.05 -5.56 12.54
N LEU A 172 0.33 -4.87 11.67
CA LEU A 172 0.08 -5.25 10.28
C LEU A 172 0.99 -4.45 9.36
N LEU A 173 1.78 -5.12 8.52
CA LEU A 173 2.49 -4.48 7.42
C LEU A 173 1.68 -4.61 6.12
N VAL A 174 1.24 -3.50 5.55
CA VAL A 174 0.51 -3.45 4.28
C VAL A 174 1.50 -3.18 3.17
N LEU A 175 1.53 -4.06 2.17
CA LEU A 175 2.46 -4.05 1.06
C LEU A 175 1.69 -3.84 -0.25
N PHE A 176 1.76 -2.64 -0.79
CA PHE A 176 1.21 -2.35 -2.11
C PHE A 176 2.18 -2.80 -3.20
N ASP A 177 1.74 -3.73 -4.05
CA ASP A 177 2.52 -4.25 -5.17
C ASP A 177 2.13 -3.57 -6.49
N TYR A 178 3.14 -2.99 -7.14
CA TYR A 178 3.04 -2.36 -8.45
C TYR A 178 3.84 -3.08 -9.53
N THR A 179 4.53 -4.17 -9.19
CA THR A 179 5.46 -4.88 -10.08
C THR A 179 4.78 -5.51 -11.28
N PHE A 180 3.50 -5.89 -11.17
CA PHE A 180 2.73 -6.34 -12.33
C PHE A 180 2.67 -5.24 -13.42
N TRP A 181 2.59 -3.97 -13.03
CA TRP A 181 2.42 -2.82 -13.92
C TRP A 181 3.72 -2.15 -14.31
N SER A 182 4.78 -2.32 -13.51
CA SER A 182 6.11 -1.80 -13.84
C SER A 182 6.81 -2.55 -14.98
N GLY A 183 6.08 -3.36 -15.76
CA GLY A 183 6.64 -4.24 -16.80
C GLY A 183 7.39 -5.46 -16.28
N LEU A 184 7.45 -5.66 -14.95
CA LEU A 184 8.07 -6.84 -14.34
C LEU A 184 7.13 -8.06 -14.33
N ALA A 185 5.83 -7.86 -14.55
CA ALA A 185 4.79 -8.88 -14.77
C ALA A 185 4.87 -10.06 -13.79
N THR A 186 5.00 -9.76 -12.50
CA THR A 186 5.20 -10.81 -11.49
C THR A 186 3.87 -11.42 -11.04
N ASP A 187 3.83 -12.74 -10.89
CA ASP A 187 2.78 -13.44 -10.13
C ASP A 187 3.13 -13.47 -8.63
N CYS A 188 3.66 -12.36 -8.10
CA CYS A 188 4.19 -12.28 -6.72
C CYS A 188 3.20 -12.81 -5.67
N PHE A 189 1.90 -12.54 -5.83
CA PHE A 189 0.86 -13.04 -4.92
C PHE A 189 0.82 -14.58 -4.82
N HIS A 190 1.04 -15.31 -5.92
CA HIS A 190 1.09 -16.79 -5.92
C HIS A 190 2.33 -17.31 -5.17
N PHE A 191 3.47 -16.67 -5.36
CA PHE A 191 4.72 -17.05 -4.68
C PHE A 191 4.74 -16.63 -3.20
N LEU A 192 4.02 -15.58 -2.83
CA LEU A 192 4.00 -15.03 -1.48
C LEU A 192 3.34 -15.98 -0.47
N ALA A 193 2.23 -16.61 -0.83
CA ALA A 193 1.62 -17.64 -0.01
C ALA A 193 2.58 -18.83 0.23
N THR A 194 3.18 -19.34 -0.83
CA THR A 194 4.10 -20.49 -0.78
C THR A 194 5.37 -20.19 0.00
N GLY A 195 5.92 -18.98 -0.14
CA GLY A 195 7.14 -18.55 0.57
C GLY A 195 6.92 -18.27 2.05
N LEU A 196 5.81 -17.60 2.41
CA LEU A 196 5.50 -17.25 3.80
C LEU A 196 5.06 -18.46 4.63
N LEU A 197 4.11 -19.25 4.11
CA LEU A 197 3.43 -20.31 4.86
C LEU A 197 3.95 -21.73 4.54
N GLY A 198 4.64 -21.91 3.41
CA GLY A 198 5.17 -23.20 2.98
C GLY A 198 6.55 -23.54 3.58
N GLY A 199 7.26 -24.46 2.93
CA GLY A 199 8.50 -25.06 3.47
C GLY A 199 9.66 -24.09 3.73
N GLN A 200 9.64 -22.88 3.16
CA GLN A 200 10.68 -21.87 3.37
C GLN A 200 10.54 -21.11 4.71
N ARG A 201 9.35 -21.15 5.35
CA ARG A 201 9.06 -20.51 6.64
C ARG A 201 9.56 -19.06 6.72
N ALA A 202 9.31 -18.24 5.70
CA ALA A 202 9.87 -16.88 5.64
C ALA A 202 9.48 -16.01 6.85
N PHE A 203 8.34 -16.27 7.50
CA PHE A 203 7.98 -15.63 8.78
C PHE A 203 9.02 -15.83 9.88
N ALA A 204 9.78 -16.93 9.89
CA ALA A 204 10.85 -17.16 10.86
C ALA A 204 12.03 -16.20 10.69
N GLN A 205 12.11 -15.49 9.56
CA GLN A 205 13.14 -14.49 9.28
C GLN A 205 12.63 -13.06 9.43
N LEU A 206 11.33 -12.88 9.76
CA LEU A 206 10.73 -11.58 9.98
C LEU A 206 10.70 -11.25 11.47
N PRO A 207 10.61 -9.97 11.86
CA PRO A 207 10.51 -9.59 13.26
C PRO A 207 9.33 -10.29 13.95
N VAL A 208 9.55 -10.85 15.14
CA VAL A 208 8.48 -11.48 15.94
C VAL A 208 7.41 -10.47 16.37
N ALA A 209 7.70 -9.18 16.31
CA ALA A 209 6.76 -8.09 16.51
C ALA A 209 5.76 -7.92 15.35
N LEU A 210 6.06 -8.46 14.16
CA LEU A 210 5.18 -8.39 13.00
C LEU A 210 4.10 -9.48 13.09
N SER A 211 2.84 -9.06 13.17
CA SER A 211 1.71 -9.96 13.39
C SER A 211 1.10 -10.51 12.11
N ALA A 212 1.10 -9.70 11.05
CA ALA A 212 0.57 -10.09 9.76
C ALA A 212 1.14 -9.22 8.64
N ILE A 213 1.04 -9.70 7.41
CA ILE A 213 1.30 -8.96 6.18
C ILE A 213 0.01 -8.92 5.37
N ALA A 214 -0.44 -7.73 4.96
CA ALA A 214 -1.46 -7.57 3.94
C ALA A 214 -0.77 -7.27 2.61
N TYR A 215 -0.79 -8.21 1.68
CA TYR A 215 -0.33 -7.99 0.31
C TYR A 215 -1.50 -7.46 -0.52
N VAL A 216 -1.28 -6.36 -1.23
CA VAL A 216 -2.33 -5.63 -1.96
C VAL A 216 -1.89 -5.36 -3.39
N GLU A 217 -2.57 -5.96 -4.37
CA GLU A 217 -2.48 -5.52 -5.76
C GLU A 217 -3.54 -4.44 -6.00
N ARG A 218 -3.08 -3.20 -6.24
CA ARG A 218 -3.93 -2.04 -6.52
C ARG A 218 -3.83 -1.65 -7.99
N ARG A 219 -4.93 -1.18 -8.57
CA ARG A 219 -4.98 -0.59 -9.92
C ARG A 219 -5.74 0.72 -9.95
N VAL A 220 -5.45 1.52 -10.98
CA VAL A 220 -6.31 2.63 -11.40
C VAL A 220 -7.02 2.20 -12.68
N LEU A 221 -8.35 2.06 -12.64
CA LEU A 221 -9.20 1.63 -13.75
C LEU A 221 -10.25 2.70 -14.03
N GLY A 222 -10.24 3.29 -15.22
CA GLY A 222 -11.19 4.36 -15.58
C GLY A 222 -11.07 5.59 -14.67
N GLY A 223 -9.87 5.85 -14.14
CA GLY A 223 -9.60 6.90 -13.16
C GLY A 223 -9.97 6.55 -11.72
N ARG A 224 -10.45 5.34 -11.45
CA ARG A 224 -10.85 4.89 -10.11
C ARG A 224 -9.86 3.91 -9.53
N ILE A 225 -9.65 3.98 -8.22
CA ILE A 225 -8.71 3.09 -7.55
C ILE A 225 -9.46 1.82 -7.11
N ALA A 226 -8.88 0.67 -7.41
CA ALA A 226 -9.44 -0.62 -7.06
C ALA A 226 -8.38 -1.57 -6.48
N ILE A 227 -8.79 -2.45 -5.58
CA ILE A 227 -7.98 -3.54 -5.05
C ILE A 227 -8.44 -4.85 -5.69
N SER A 228 -7.49 -5.66 -6.17
CA SER A 228 -7.79 -7.00 -6.66
C SER A 228 -8.12 -7.91 -5.49
N GLN A 229 -9.34 -8.45 -5.39
CA GLN A 229 -9.60 -9.49 -4.38
C GLN A 229 -8.76 -10.71 -4.68
N ARG A 230 -8.67 -11.10 -5.96
CA ARG A 230 -7.97 -12.30 -6.42
C ARG A 230 -6.48 -12.35 -6.09
N ARG A 231 -5.86 -11.18 -6.05
CA ARG A 231 -4.42 -11.04 -5.95
C ARG A 231 -4.00 -10.31 -4.68
N SER A 232 -4.94 -10.08 -3.76
CA SER A 232 -4.65 -9.46 -2.47
C SER A 232 -5.06 -10.40 -1.35
N ALA A 233 -4.24 -10.49 -0.30
CA ALA A 233 -4.47 -11.43 0.79
C ALA A 233 -3.77 -10.97 2.07
N ILE A 234 -4.23 -11.50 3.20
CA ILE A 234 -3.58 -11.32 4.50
C ILE A 234 -2.96 -12.64 4.95
N TYR A 235 -1.69 -12.54 5.36
CA TYR A 235 -0.89 -13.64 5.87
C TYR A 235 -0.56 -13.37 7.32
N TYR A 236 -1.02 -14.26 8.21
CA TYR A 236 -0.81 -14.13 9.65
C TYR A 236 0.50 -14.79 10.04
N ASN A 237 1.33 -14.10 10.83
CA ASN A 237 2.58 -14.64 11.34
C ASN A 237 2.28 -15.58 12.53
N PRO A 238 2.52 -16.90 12.41
CA PRO A 238 2.24 -17.85 13.49
C PRO A 238 3.19 -17.70 14.69
N ALA A 239 4.33 -17.02 14.51
CA ALA A 239 5.33 -16.80 15.54
C ALA A 239 5.27 -15.39 16.16
N ALA A 240 4.22 -14.62 15.87
CA ALA A 240 4.09 -13.26 16.38
C ALA A 240 3.96 -13.22 17.90
N ALA A 241 4.71 -12.33 18.55
CA ALA A 241 4.59 -12.06 19.98
C ALA A 241 3.19 -11.54 20.35
N TYR A 242 2.60 -10.73 19.47
CA TYR A 242 1.25 -10.19 19.60
C TYR A 242 0.43 -10.59 18.37
N PRO A 243 -0.24 -11.76 18.37
CA PRO A 243 -0.94 -12.25 17.18
C PRO A 243 -2.16 -11.40 16.84
N LEU A 244 -2.38 -11.15 15.54
CA LEU A 244 -3.60 -10.52 15.05
C LEU A 244 -4.68 -11.60 14.87
N ALA A 245 -5.90 -11.33 15.34
CA ALA A 245 -6.99 -12.28 15.25
C ALA A 245 -7.35 -12.59 13.79
N PRO A 246 -7.41 -13.88 13.37
CA PRO A 246 -8.02 -14.27 12.10
C PRO A 246 -9.46 -13.77 12.09
N GLY A 247 -9.87 -13.06 11.06
CA GLY A 247 -11.15 -12.33 11.10
C GLY A 247 -11.02 -10.84 10.85
N SER A 248 -9.88 -10.25 11.24
CA SER A 248 -9.73 -8.79 11.30
C SER A 248 -9.96 -8.05 9.97
N PHE A 249 -9.83 -8.76 8.85
CA PHE A 249 -10.16 -8.27 7.51
C PHE A 249 -10.88 -9.36 6.71
N ASP A 250 -12.20 -9.50 6.88
CA ASP A 250 -13.02 -10.47 6.12
C ASP A 250 -13.04 -10.18 4.61
N LEU A 251 -12.88 -8.91 4.21
CA LEU A 251 -12.91 -8.47 2.82
C LEU A 251 -11.68 -8.90 1.98
N LEU A 252 -10.54 -9.20 2.63
CA LEU A 252 -9.31 -9.69 1.99
C LEU A 252 -9.00 -11.11 2.48
N SER A 253 -9.90 -12.05 2.18
CA SER A 253 -9.92 -13.39 2.77
C SER A 253 -9.20 -14.49 1.98
N GLN A 254 -8.49 -14.16 0.90
CA GLN A 254 -8.16 -15.18 -0.11
C GLN A 254 -7.21 -16.31 0.31
N PHE A 255 -6.58 -16.24 1.48
CA PHE A 255 -5.94 -17.41 2.11
C PHE A 255 -6.26 -17.48 3.60
N ARG A 256 -7.54 -17.33 3.95
CA ARG A 256 -8.02 -17.83 5.23
C ARG A 256 -7.95 -19.35 5.21
N LEU A 257 -6.86 -19.85 5.78
CA LEU A 257 -6.89 -21.05 6.60
C LEU A 257 -7.18 -22.38 5.89
N ASP A 258 -7.08 -22.49 4.56
CA ASP A 258 -7.12 -23.79 3.89
C ASP A 258 -5.85 -24.06 3.09
N ILE A 259 -5.08 -24.98 3.67
CA ILE A 259 -4.13 -25.84 2.99
C ILE A 259 -4.88 -26.53 1.83
N ASN A 260 -4.39 -26.35 0.59
CA ASN A 260 -4.58 -27.26 -0.57
C ASN A 260 -5.82 -27.19 -1.49
N GLU A 261 -6.56 -26.09 -1.65
CA GLU A 261 -7.49 -26.01 -2.81
C GLU A 261 -7.36 -24.75 -3.66
N ILE A 262 -6.68 -24.89 -4.79
CA ILE A 262 -6.70 -23.92 -5.89
C ILE A 262 -8.11 -23.98 -6.51
N LYS A 263 -8.97 -23.01 -6.19
CA LYS A 263 -10.27 -22.88 -6.86
C LYS A 263 -10.11 -22.40 -8.32
N PRO A 264 -11.02 -22.77 -9.24
CA PRO A 264 -10.90 -22.45 -10.67
C PRO A 264 -11.00 -20.95 -10.95
N LYS A 265 -10.49 -20.54 -12.13
CA LYS A 265 -10.56 -19.16 -12.68
C LYS A 265 -12.02 -18.68 -12.79
N ALA A 266 -12.52 -18.03 -11.75
CA ALA A 266 -13.67 -17.12 -11.85
C ALA A 266 -13.24 -15.75 -12.39
N GLN A 267 -14.22 -14.97 -12.85
CA GLN A 267 -14.11 -13.58 -13.32
C GLN A 267 -13.34 -12.73 -12.29
N GLU A 268 -12.50 -11.78 -12.71
CA GLU A 268 -11.74 -10.96 -11.76
C GLU A 268 -12.69 -10.12 -10.89
N ASP A 269 -12.69 -10.38 -9.58
CA ASP A 269 -13.42 -9.58 -8.60
C ASP A 269 -12.55 -8.43 -8.07
N TRP A 270 -13.03 -7.20 -8.30
CA TRP A 270 -12.39 -5.95 -7.90
C TRP A 270 -13.18 -5.28 -6.78
N ILE A 271 -12.49 -4.83 -5.72
CA ILE A 271 -13.07 -3.92 -4.71
C ILE A 271 -12.80 -2.50 -5.20
N TRP A 272 -13.87 -1.76 -5.49
CA TRP A 272 -13.78 -0.32 -5.77
C TRP A 272 -13.66 0.44 -4.45
N LEU A 273 -12.69 1.35 -4.39
CA LEU A 273 -12.46 2.25 -3.25
C LEU A 273 -13.00 3.66 -3.54
#